data_AF-A0A923DK78-F1
#
_entry.id   AF-A0A923DK78-F1
#
_cell.length_a   1.000
_cell.length_b   1.000
_cell.length_c   1.000
_cell.angle_alpha   90.00
_cell.angle_beta   90.00
_cell.angle_gamma   90.00
#
_symmetry.space_group_name_H-M   'P 1'
#
loop_
_entity.id
_entity.type
_entity.pdbx_description
1 polymer ?
#
loop_
_entity_poly.entity_id
_entity_poly.type
_entity_poly.pdbx_seq_one_letter_code
_entity_poly.pdbx_strand_id
1 'polypeptide(L)'
;MNEMKTMDQAVKAMVNREGKYLTFTLAEEEYGIGILTVKEIIGIMAITTVPQTPEYMKGVINLRGKVIPVVDLRLKFGMEPLDYTER
;
A
#
# COMPACT_ATOMS: atom_id res chain seq x y z
N MET A 1 -3.09 33.88 -16.87
CA MET A 1 -2.23 33.12 -17.81
C MET A 1 -1.41 32.00 -17.16
N ASN A 2 -1.03 32.08 -15.87
CA ASN A 2 -0.31 30.99 -15.18
C ASN A 2 -1.19 29.81 -14.75
N GLU A 3 -2.46 30.05 -14.42
CA GLU A 3 -3.37 29.01 -13.91
C GLU A 3 -3.70 27.95 -14.98
N MET A 4 -3.92 28.39 -16.23
CA MET A 4 -4.23 27.51 -17.36
C MET A 4 -3.07 26.56 -17.72
N LYS A 5 -1.81 27.03 -17.62
CA LYS A 5 -0.61 26.18 -17.83
C LYS A 5 -0.44 25.13 -16.72
N THR A 6 -0.84 25.47 -15.50
CA THR A 6 -0.69 24.58 -14.33
C THR A 6 -1.69 23.42 -14.42
N MET A 7 -2.92 23.69 -14.85
CA MET A 7 -3.94 22.67 -15.06
C MET A 7 -3.52 21.66 -16.14
N ASP A 8 -2.97 22.15 -17.25
CA ASP A 8 -2.56 21.34 -18.40
C ASP A 8 -1.40 20.38 -18.06
N GLN A 9 -0.45 20.85 -17.22
CA GLN A 9 0.64 20.02 -16.71
C GLN A 9 0.15 18.94 -15.72
N ALA A 10 -0.82 19.25 -14.86
CA ALA A 10 -1.41 18.28 -13.94
C ALA A 10 -2.15 17.18 -14.71
N VAL A 11 -2.95 17.53 -15.72
CA VAL A 11 -3.65 16.57 -16.59
C VAL A 11 -2.66 15.65 -17.31
N LYS A 12 -1.60 16.21 -17.89
CA LYS A 12 -0.56 15.42 -18.58
C LYS A 12 0.18 14.47 -17.64
N ALA A 13 0.45 14.88 -16.40
CA ALA A 13 1.07 14.03 -15.39
C ALA A 13 0.14 12.89 -14.92
N MET A 14 -1.17 13.15 -14.84
CA MET A 14 -2.17 12.12 -14.53
C MET A 14 -2.30 11.09 -15.66
N VAL A 15 -2.40 11.54 -16.92
CA VAL A 15 -2.45 10.66 -18.10
C VAL A 15 -1.18 9.81 -18.22
N ASN A 16 0.00 10.38 -17.94
CA ASN A 16 1.25 9.62 -17.96
C ASN A 16 1.38 8.59 -16.82
N ARG A 17 0.41 8.55 -15.90
CA ARG A 17 0.33 7.53 -14.83
C ARG A 17 -0.86 6.60 -15.00
N GLU A 18 -1.67 6.82 -16.03
CA GLU A 18 -2.71 5.89 -16.47
C GLU A 18 -2.06 4.57 -16.93
N GLY A 19 -2.63 3.44 -16.50
CA GLY A 19 -2.08 2.11 -16.80
C GLY A 19 -0.78 1.74 -16.07
N LYS A 20 -0.30 2.54 -15.10
CA LYS A 20 0.86 2.19 -14.26
C LYS A 20 0.42 1.56 -12.95
N TYR A 21 1.08 0.47 -12.58
CA TYR A 21 0.79 -0.31 -11.38
C TYR A 21 2.07 -0.57 -10.59
N LEU A 22 1.96 -0.60 -9.27
CA LEU A 22 2.91 -1.29 -8.41
C LEU A 22 2.52 -2.75 -8.41
N THR A 23 3.41 -3.63 -8.85
CA THR A 23 3.19 -5.08 -8.77
C THR A 23 3.91 -5.69 -7.57
N PHE A 24 3.33 -6.76 -7.03
CA PHE A 24 3.91 -7.55 -5.96
C PHE A 24 3.40 -8.98 -6.06
N THR A 25 4.16 -9.92 -5.50
CA THR A 25 3.79 -11.33 -5.50
C THR A 25 3.20 -11.73 -4.15
N LEU A 26 2.13 -12.50 -4.18
CA LEU A 26 1.55 -13.14 -3.00
C LEU A 26 1.42 -14.64 -3.30
N ALA A 27 2.17 -15.48 -2.58
CA ALA A 27 2.34 -16.88 -2.92
C ALA A 27 2.86 -17.05 -4.36
N GLU A 28 2.10 -17.67 -5.26
CA GLU A 28 2.49 -17.94 -6.65
C GLU A 28 1.84 -16.96 -7.65
N GLU A 29 1.10 -15.97 -7.15
CA GLU A 29 0.28 -15.06 -7.96
C GLU A 29 0.86 -13.63 -7.94
N GLU A 30 0.78 -12.95 -9.09
CA GLU A 30 1.16 -11.53 -9.22
C GLU A 30 -0.08 -10.63 -9.11
N TYR A 31 0.00 -9.64 -8.21
CA TYR A 31 -1.04 -8.65 -7.98
C TYR A 31 -0.54 -7.26 -8.36
N GLY A 32 -1.48 -6.36 -8.66
CA GLY A 32 -1.20 -4.97 -9.03
C GLY A 32 -2.08 -3.98 -8.29
N ILE A 33 -1.49 -2.87 -7.85
CA ILE A 33 -2.21 -1.72 -7.29
C ILE A 33 -1.92 -0.51 -8.17
N GLY A 34 -2.95 0.23 -8.57
CA GLY A 34 -2.79 1.42 -9.40
C GLY A 34 -1.84 2.42 -8.74
N ILE A 35 -0.78 2.85 -9.45
CA ILE A 35 0.35 3.57 -8.84
C ILE A 35 -0.07 4.91 -8.20
N LEU A 36 -1.18 5.49 -8.65
CA LEU A 36 -1.74 6.73 -8.12
C LEU A 36 -2.36 6.57 -6.72
N THR A 37 -2.69 5.33 -6.32
CA THR A 37 -3.23 5.01 -5.00
C THR A 37 -2.13 4.71 -3.97
N VAL A 38 -0.92 4.41 -4.45
CA VAL A 38 0.24 4.11 -3.60
C VAL A 38 0.83 5.43 -3.10
N LYS A 39 0.93 5.56 -1.78
CA LYS A 39 1.54 6.74 -1.14
C LYS A 39 3.05 6.57 -0.98
N GLU A 40 3.46 5.49 -0.34
CA GLU A 40 4.86 5.21 0.02
C GLU A 40 5.07 3.69 0.05
N ILE A 41 6.29 3.25 -0.27
CA ILE A 41 6.77 1.88 -0.01
C ILE A 41 7.73 1.99 1.16
N ILE A 42 7.46 1.26 2.24
CA ILE A 42 8.24 1.28 3.47
C ILE A 42 8.69 -0.14 3.81
N GLY A 43 9.80 -0.26 4.53
CA GLY A 43 10.21 -1.52 5.13
C GLY A 43 9.28 -1.95 6.28
N ILE A 44 9.44 -3.19 6.74
CA ILE A 44 8.71 -3.69 7.90
C ILE A 44 9.08 -2.85 9.14
N MET A 45 8.08 -2.52 9.93
CA MET A 45 8.21 -1.78 11.19
C MET A 45 7.55 -2.58 12.31
N ALA A 46 7.91 -2.27 13.55
CA ALA A 46 7.23 -2.84 14.71
C ALA A 46 5.72 -2.51 14.68
N ILE A 47 4.89 -3.54 14.74
CA ILE A 47 3.43 -3.43 14.72
C ILE A 47 2.91 -3.52 16.16
N THR A 48 2.11 -2.53 16.55
CA THR A 48 1.36 -2.57 17.81
C THR A 48 0.04 -3.29 17.57
N THR A 49 -0.16 -4.46 18.17
CA THR A 49 -1.40 -5.24 18.07
C THR A 49 -2.57 -4.47 18.67
N VAL A 50 -3.72 -4.55 17.99
CA VAL A 50 -4.99 -3.96 18.46
C VAL A 50 -5.91 -5.12 18.86
N PRO A 51 -6.51 -5.10 20.07
CA PRO A 51 -7.40 -6.17 20.52
C PRO A 51 -8.74 -6.16 19.78
N GLN A 52 -9.41 -7.32 19.72
CA GLN A 52 -10.76 -7.49 19.15
C GLN A 52 -10.87 -7.13 17.66
N THR A 53 -9.80 -7.33 16.89
CA THR A 53 -9.79 -7.09 15.45
C THR A 53 -9.88 -8.40 14.67
N PRO A 54 -10.33 -8.37 13.41
CA PRO A 54 -10.24 -9.54 12.53
C PRO A 54 -8.81 -10.05 12.43
N GLU A 55 -8.64 -11.35 12.20
CA GLU A 55 -7.32 -12.01 12.16
C GLU A 55 -6.34 -11.40 11.14
N TYR A 56 -6.86 -10.96 10.00
CA TYR A 56 -6.06 -10.27 8.98
C TYR A 56 -5.57 -8.88 9.40
N MET A 57 -6.10 -8.28 10.47
CA MET A 57 -5.65 -7.00 10.98
C MET A 57 -4.53 -7.23 12.00
N LYS A 58 -3.28 -7.00 11.57
CA LYS A 58 -2.10 -7.19 12.43
C LYS A 58 -2.00 -6.14 13.54
N GLY A 59 -2.57 -4.96 13.31
CA GLY A 59 -2.61 -3.86 14.26
C GLY A 59 -2.32 -2.53 13.58
N VAL A 60 -1.50 -1.70 14.22
CA VAL A 60 -1.13 -0.36 13.73
C VAL A 60 0.38 -0.13 13.80
N ILE A 61 0.88 0.74 12.93
CA ILE A 61 2.24 1.30 12.99
C ILE A 61 2.17 2.81 13.18
N ASN A 62 3.24 3.38 13.73
CA ASN A 62 3.45 4.83 13.74
C ASN A 62 4.41 5.21 12.60
N LEU A 63 3.89 5.83 11.55
CA LEU A 63 4.67 6.35 10.44
C LEU A 63 4.73 7.88 10.53
N ARG A 64 5.87 8.42 10.95
CA ARG A 64 6.13 9.88 11.08
C ARG A 64 5.04 10.61 11.88
N GLY A 65 4.60 10.02 13.00
CA GLY A 65 3.56 10.57 13.87
C GLY A 65 2.13 10.22 13.45
N LYS A 66 1.94 9.49 12.34
CA LYS A 66 0.61 9.05 11.89
C LYS A 66 0.39 7.59 12.24
N VAL A 67 -0.76 7.28 12.83
CA VAL A 67 -1.20 5.91 13.11
C VAL A 67 -1.79 5.31 11.84
N ILE A 68 -1.16 4.27 11.31
CA ILE A 68 -1.55 3.61 10.06
C ILE A 68 -1.91 2.15 10.35
N PRO A 69 -3.10 1.66 9.95
CA PRO A 69 -3.47 0.26 10.12
C PRO A 69 -2.65 -0.64 9.21
N VAL A 70 -2.31 -1.84 9.72
CA VAL A 70 -1.59 -2.87 8.96
C VAL A 70 -2.49 -4.08 8.80
N VAL A 71 -2.64 -4.50 7.55
CA VAL A 71 -3.41 -5.68 7.14
C VAL A 71 -2.45 -6.69 6.53
N ASP A 72 -2.56 -7.95 6.95
CA ASP A 72 -1.93 -9.08 6.27
C ASP A 72 -2.78 -9.49 5.06
N LEU A 73 -2.22 -9.35 3.86
CA LEU A 73 -2.91 -9.70 2.62
C LEU A 73 -3.12 -11.21 2.44
N ARG A 74 -2.22 -12.07 2.95
CA ARG A 74 -2.38 -13.53 2.90
C ARG A 74 -3.61 -13.93 3.68
N LEU A 75 -3.69 -13.49 4.94
CA LEU A 75 -4.85 -13.74 5.80
C LEU A 75 -6.11 -13.09 5.22
N LYS A 76 -6.01 -11.88 4.66
CA LYS A 76 -7.15 -11.18 4.06
C LYS A 76 -7.73 -11.93 2.85
N PHE A 77 -6.89 -12.63 2.09
CA PHE A 77 -7.29 -13.41 0.93
C PHE A 77 -7.50 -14.90 1.24
N GLY A 78 -7.44 -15.31 2.51
CA GLY A 78 -7.66 -16.70 2.93
C GLY A 78 -6.52 -17.64 2.53
N MET A 79 -5.30 -17.12 2.39
CA MET A 79 -4.09 -17.90 2.13
C MET A 79 -3.38 -18.28 3.44
N GLU A 80 -2.59 -19.36 3.39
CA GLU A 80 -1.76 -19.79 4.52
C GLU A 80 -0.84 -18.65 5.00
N PRO A 81 -0.72 -18.40 6.31
CA PRO A 81 0.18 -17.38 6.84
C PRO A 81 1.65 -17.69 6.51
N LEU A 82 2.46 -16.64 6.42
CA LEU A 82 3.91 -16.76 6.28
C LEU A 82 4.57 -15.86 7.31
N ASP A 83 5.64 -16.35 7.94
CA ASP A 83 6.47 -15.50 8.80
C ASP A 83 7.11 -14.38 7.98
N TYR A 84 7.06 -13.16 8.49
CA TYR A 84 7.68 -12.02 7.84
C TYR A 84 9.18 -12.04 8.14
N THR A 85 9.96 -12.56 7.19
CA THR A 85 11.42 -12.44 7.22
C THR A 85 11.81 -11.05 6.73
N GLU A 86 12.73 -10.38 7.43
CA GLU A 86 13.43 -9.23 6.87
C GLU A 86 14.10 -9.68 5.56
N ARG A 87 13.68 -9.10 4.43
CA ARG A 87 14.42 -9.16 3.17
C ARG A 87 15.02 -7.80 2.89
#